data_AF-A1WS55-F1
#
_entry.id   AF-A1WS55-F1
#
_cell.length_a   1.000
_cell.length_b   1.000
_cell.length_c   1.000
_cell.angle_alpha   90.00
_cell.angle_beta   90.00
_cell.angle_gamma   90.00
#
_symmetry.space_group_name_H-M   'P 1'
#
loop_
_entity.id
_entity.type
_entity.pdbx_description
1 polymer ?
#
loop_
_entity_poly.entity_id
_entity_poly.type
_entity_poly.pdbx_seq_one_letter_code
_entity_poly.pdbx_strand_id
1 'polypeptide(L)'
;MAARSLRHLIRDATLVCSAYFIHEFAHQTIFRSAQANARWGLLMGWLNGSCFARFDDLRRKHMRHHLERADVLTFDAKGFLLRSPAWLRRTVVALEWAYFPAVEYLMRAFVILMPFRAGGTASARLRIVAIALLRLAALALLAIASPKALLLYCLAVLIFITVLRFADCFQHTYDAYPILDDRPLPQDKIRDRDYGQAHTFTDVAGVSDAWGHALLNMVWLNFGFHNAHHERPTVPWHRLPAYHRTLYRPDHAQVITVGELLHSFHANRIRRIFAQDYGQVGPFGTPGRADRFVGAVGVSFLTAV
;
A
#
# COMPACT_ATOMS: atom_id res chain seq x y z
N MET A 1 -24.70 4.07 -21.94
CA MET A 1 -24.40 3.74 -20.51
C MET A 1 -23.00 3.17 -20.33
N ALA A 2 -22.56 2.19 -21.14
CA ALA A 2 -21.22 1.58 -21.08
C ALA A 2 -20.03 2.56 -21.17
N ALA A 3 -20.12 3.59 -22.01
CA ALA A 3 -19.05 4.60 -22.16
C ALA A 3 -18.89 5.56 -20.95
N ARG A 4 -19.87 5.61 -20.04
CA ARG A 4 -19.74 6.33 -18.76
C ARG A 4 -19.12 5.43 -17.70
N SER A 5 -19.54 4.16 -17.62
CA SER A 5 -18.96 3.16 -16.73
C SER A 5 -17.47 2.92 -17.01
N LEU A 6 -17.07 2.90 -18.28
CA LEU A 6 -15.66 2.73 -18.69
C LEU A 6 -14.76 3.88 -18.22
N ARG A 7 -15.26 5.13 -18.21
CA ARG A 7 -14.49 6.29 -17.72
C ARG A 7 -14.24 6.23 -16.22
N HIS A 8 -15.17 5.67 -15.46
CA HIS A 8 -15.00 5.47 -14.01
C HIS A 8 -13.97 4.39 -13.73
N LEU A 9 -14.04 3.25 -14.43
CA LEU A 9 -13.05 2.17 -14.34
C LEU A 9 -11.64 2.65 -14.72
N ILE A 10 -11.51 3.46 -15.78
CA ILE A 10 -10.22 4.05 -16.19
C ILE A 10 -9.67 4.98 -15.10
N ARG A 11 -10.50 5.81 -14.46
CA ARG A 11 -10.03 6.72 -13.41
C ARG A 11 -9.57 5.98 -12.16
N ASP A 12 -10.30 4.95 -11.74
CA ASP A 12 -9.93 4.13 -10.59
C ASP A 12 -8.62 3.37 -10.88
N ALA A 13 -8.48 2.84 -12.10
CA ALA A 13 -7.23 2.28 -12.59
C ALA A 13 -6.09 3.32 -12.61
N THR A 14 -6.34 4.58 -12.95
CA THR A 14 -5.31 5.64 -12.92
C THR A 14 -4.79 5.89 -11.50
N LEU A 15 -5.67 5.94 -10.49
CA LEU A 15 -5.23 6.14 -9.10
C LEU A 15 -4.38 4.96 -8.62
N VAL A 16 -4.84 3.73 -8.86
CA VAL A 16 -4.13 2.50 -8.48
C VAL A 16 -2.78 2.43 -9.21
N CYS A 17 -2.77 2.54 -10.54
CA CYS A 17 -1.54 2.53 -11.33
C CYS A 17 -0.56 3.63 -10.91
N SER A 18 -1.03 4.84 -10.62
CA SER A 18 -0.13 5.92 -10.17
C SER A 18 0.57 5.58 -8.85
N ALA A 19 -0.08 4.88 -7.93
CA ALA A 19 0.56 4.43 -6.69
C ALA A 19 1.66 3.40 -6.96
N TYR A 20 1.39 2.39 -7.79
CA TYR A 20 2.41 1.40 -8.15
C TYR A 20 3.49 1.95 -9.10
N PHE A 21 3.22 3.04 -9.83
CA PHE A 21 4.29 3.74 -10.52
C PHE A 21 5.22 4.49 -9.56
N ILE A 22 4.74 5.02 -8.42
CA ILE A 22 5.66 5.58 -7.39
C ILE A 22 6.66 4.50 -6.96
N HIS A 23 6.21 3.25 -6.83
CA HIS A 23 7.06 2.11 -6.51
C HIS A 23 8.14 1.88 -7.60
N GLU A 24 7.76 1.82 -8.88
CA GLU A 24 8.72 1.69 -9.99
C GLU A 24 9.72 2.87 -10.05
N PHE A 25 9.24 4.10 -9.81
CA PHE A 25 10.11 5.26 -9.74
C PHE A 25 11.07 5.19 -8.54
N ALA A 26 10.65 4.65 -7.41
CA ALA A 26 11.50 4.47 -6.23
C ALA A 26 12.66 3.50 -6.51
N HIS A 27 12.40 2.46 -7.30
CA HIS A 27 13.42 1.51 -7.80
C HIS A 27 14.19 1.98 -9.03
N GLN A 28 13.84 3.12 -9.61
CA GLN A 28 14.48 3.69 -10.79
C GLN A 28 14.37 2.78 -12.03
N THR A 29 13.28 2.03 -12.17
CA THR A 29 13.07 1.06 -13.25
C THR A 29 12.42 1.64 -14.50
N ILE A 30 11.99 2.91 -14.47
CA ILE A 30 11.30 3.56 -15.59
C ILE A 30 12.27 4.39 -16.45
N PHE A 31 12.99 5.34 -15.84
CA PHE A 31 13.92 6.20 -16.56
C PHE A 31 15.38 5.86 -16.22
N ARG A 32 16.29 6.11 -17.14
CA ARG A 32 17.74 6.00 -16.89
C ARG A 32 18.25 7.01 -15.85
N SER A 33 17.61 8.18 -15.76
CA SER A 33 18.00 9.25 -14.83
C SER A 33 17.23 9.15 -13.52
N ALA A 34 17.96 9.10 -12.40
CA ALA A 34 17.37 9.15 -11.06
C ALA A 34 16.52 10.41 -10.85
N GLN A 35 16.95 11.56 -11.40
CA GLN A 35 16.20 12.81 -11.30
C GLN A 35 14.87 12.76 -12.06
N ALA A 36 14.85 12.11 -13.23
CA ALA A 36 13.61 11.91 -13.99
C ALA A 36 12.64 11.03 -13.20
N ASN A 37 13.11 9.90 -12.65
CA ASN A 37 12.28 9.06 -11.79
C ASN A 37 11.72 9.83 -10.58
N ALA A 38 12.55 10.65 -9.91
CA ALA A 38 12.09 11.44 -8.76
C ALA A 38 11.01 12.48 -9.14
N ARG A 39 11.17 13.18 -10.26
CA ARG A 39 10.17 14.14 -10.75
C ARG A 39 8.83 13.47 -11.10
N TRP A 40 8.88 12.33 -11.76
CA TRP A 40 7.68 11.59 -12.12
C TRP A 40 7.04 10.88 -10.91
N GLY A 41 7.83 10.40 -9.96
CA GLY A 41 7.35 9.89 -8.67
C GLY A 41 6.62 10.96 -7.86
N LEU A 42 7.16 12.19 -7.82
CA LEU A 42 6.48 13.35 -7.24
C LEU A 42 5.14 13.62 -7.94
N LEU A 43 5.10 13.62 -9.27
CA LEU A 43 3.87 13.81 -10.04
C LEU A 43 2.81 12.74 -9.71
N MET A 44 3.20 11.46 -9.66
CA MET A 44 2.29 10.39 -9.27
C MET A 44 1.73 10.59 -7.87
N GLY A 45 2.55 11.09 -6.93
CA GLY A 45 2.08 11.43 -5.58
C GLY A 45 1.01 12.51 -5.56
N TRP A 46 1.08 13.49 -6.47
CA TRP A 46 0.01 14.47 -6.65
C TRP A 46 -1.28 13.85 -7.18
N LEU A 47 -1.17 12.96 -8.17
CA LEU A 47 -2.32 12.28 -8.79
C LEU A 47 -3.09 11.42 -7.77
N ASN A 48 -2.40 10.59 -6.99
CA ASN A 48 -3.05 9.72 -5.99
C ASN A 48 -3.25 10.34 -4.59
N GLY A 49 -2.78 11.57 -4.38
CA GLY A 49 -2.95 12.28 -3.12
C GLY A 49 -2.00 11.88 -2.00
N SER A 50 -0.91 11.19 -2.30
CA SER A 50 0.22 10.99 -1.37
C SER A 50 1.21 12.16 -1.33
N CYS A 51 0.98 13.24 -2.09
CA CYS A 51 1.86 14.41 -2.18
C CYS A 51 2.17 15.14 -0.85
N PHE A 52 1.46 14.80 0.24
CA PHE A 52 1.83 15.25 1.58
C PHE A 52 3.14 14.63 2.07
N ALA A 53 3.45 13.38 1.70
CA ALA A 53 4.78 12.79 1.89
C ALA A 53 5.72 13.21 0.74
N ARG A 54 7.01 13.41 1.03
CA ARG A 54 7.97 13.65 -0.06
C ARG A 54 8.32 12.33 -0.73
N PHE A 55 8.57 12.38 -2.02
CA PHE A 55 8.95 11.19 -2.78
C PHE A 55 10.20 10.51 -2.21
N ASP A 56 11.20 11.29 -1.79
CA ASP A 56 12.41 10.74 -1.18
C ASP A 56 12.11 10.00 0.14
N ASP A 57 11.14 10.46 0.93
CA ASP A 57 10.75 9.81 2.20
C ASP A 57 10.06 8.47 1.91
N LEU A 58 9.14 8.46 0.92
CA LEU A 58 8.48 7.24 0.44
C LEU A 58 9.51 6.23 -0.08
N ARG A 59 10.45 6.69 -0.91
CA ARG A 59 11.53 5.87 -1.43
C ARG A 59 12.43 5.34 -0.31
N ARG A 60 12.85 6.17 0.64
CA ARG A 60 13.72 5.75 1.76
C ARG A 60 13.03 4.66 2.59
N LYS A 61 11.78 4.89 3.01
CA LYS A 61 10.97 3.89 3.73
C LYS A 61 10.92 2.56 2.98
N HIS A 62 10.70 2.63 1.66
CA HIS A 62 10.60 1.43 0.83
C HIS A 62 11.92 0.70 0.60
N MET A 63 13.03 1.43 0.44
CA MET A 63 14.36 0.79 0.38
C MET A 63 14.69 0.10 1.70
N ARG A 64 14.35 0.70 2.84
CA ARG A 64 14.52 0.06 4.15
C ARG A 64 13.70 -1.21 4.27
N HIS A 65 12.47 -1.21 3.78
CA HIS A 65 11.64 -2.41 3.75
C HIS A 65 12.31 -3.58 2.99
N HIS A 66 12.95 -3.33 1.85
CA HIS A 66 13.72 -4.36 1.13
C HIS A 66 15.02 -4.77 1.83
N LEU A 67 15.76 -3.81 2.36
CA LEU A 67 17.09 -4.05 2.95
C LEU A 67 16.99 -4.72 4.33
N GLU A 68 16.08 -4.23 5.16
CA GLU A 68 15.90 -4.66 6.55
C GLU A 68 14.89 -5.80 6.69
N ARG A 69 14.12 -6.11 5.62
CA ARG A 69 13.11 -7.18 5.56
C ARG A 69 12.13 -7.09 6.72
N ALA A 70 11.64 -5.89 6.94
CA ALA A 70 10.68 -5.57 7.99
C ALA A 70 9.74 -4.47 7.54
N ASP A 71 8.58 -4.37 8.19
CA ASP A 71 7.64 -3.29 7.94
C ASP A 71 7.94 -2.11 8.86
N VAL A 72 8.63 -1.11 8.32
CA VAL A 72 8.91 0.14 9.02
C VAL A 72 7.66 1.01 8.96
N LEU A 73 6.94 1.13 10.07
CA LEU A 73 5.69 1.88 10.15
C LEU A 73 5.95 3.36 10.43
N THR A 74 5.31 4.21 9.63
CA THR A 74 5.30 5.66 9.80
C THR A 74 4.59 6.09 11.09
N PHE A 75 3.66 5.27 11.59
CA PHE A 75 2.85 5.56 12.76
C PHE A 75 2.34 4.28 13.42
N ASP A 76 2.46 4.20 14.75
CA ASP A 76 1.88 3.13 15.57
C ASP A 76 0.36 3.32 15.72
N ALA A 77 -0.39 3.00 14.66
CA ALA A 77 -1.85 3.14 14.65
C ALA A 77 -2.50 2.28 15.73
N LYS A 78 -2.02 1.05 15.94
CA LYS A 78 -2.53 0.13 16.95
C LYS A 78 -2.37 0.70 18.35
N GLY A 79 -1.15 1.06 18.75
CA GLY A 79 -0.92 1.60 20.09
C GLY A 79 -1.62 2.95 20.29
N PHE A 80 -1.71 3.79 19.26
CA PHE A 80 -2.52 5.01 19.32
C PHE A 80 -3.99 4.71 19.60
N LEU A 81 -4.61 3.76 18.89
CA LEU A 81 -6.02 3.40 19.09
C LEU A 81 -6.26 2.76 20.46
N LEU A 82 -5.32 1.97 20.97
CA LEU A 82 -5.42 1.36 22.30
C LEU A 82 -5.40 2.42 23.43
N ARG A 83 -4.60 3.49 23.25
CA ARG A 83 -4.52 4.62 24.20
C ARG A 83 -5.59 5.69 23.97
N SER A 84 -6.31 5.65 22.85
CA SER A 84 -7.32 6.64 22.50
C SER A 84 -8.60 6.50 23.33
N PRO A 85 -9.39 7.57 23.48
CA PRO A 85 -10.72 7.50 24.07
C PRO A 85 -11.59 6.44 23.40
N ALA A 86 -12.45 5.80 24.19
CA ALA A 86 -13.26 4.67 23.72
C ALA A 86 -14.16 5.03 22.52
N TRP A 87 -14.69 6.25 22.46
CA TRP A 87 -15.52 6.69 21.34
C TRP A 87 -14.73 6.70 20.02
N LEU A 88 -13.50 7.23 20.00
CA LEU A 88 -12.66 7.30 18.80
C LEU A 88 -12.30 5.90 18.33
N ARG A 89 -11.86 5.04 19.26
CA ARG A 89 -11.53 3.63 18.96
C ARG A 89 -12.73 2.90 18.38
N ARG A 90 -13.92 3.05 18.99
CA ARG A 90 -15.17 2.42 18.51
C ARG A 90 -15.58 2.94 17.13
N THR A 91 -15.42 4.24 16.86
CA THR A 91 -15.70 4.81 15.54
C THR A 91 -14.79 4.22 14.47
N VAL A 92 -13.48 4.13 14.72
CA VAL A 92 -12.53 3.51 13.77
C VAL A 92 -12.89 2.05 13.50
N VAL A 93 -13.19 1.28 14.54
CA VAL A 93 -13.63 -0.13 14.40
C VAL A 93 -14.94 -0.22 13.62
N ALA A 94 -15.92 0.63 13.89
CA ALA A 94 -17.20 0.62 13.17
C ALA A 94 -17.03 0.96 11.68
N LEU A 95 -16.18 1.93 11.37
CA LEU A 95 -15.84 2.29 10.00
C LEU A 95 -15.12 1.14 9.27
N GLU A 96 -14.13 0.53 9.90
CA GLU A 96 -13.42 -0.64 9.34
C GLU A 96 -14.35 -1.85 9.14
N TRP A 97 -15.33 -2.03 10.04
CA TRP A 97 -16.34 -3.08 9.91
C TRP A 97 -17.20 -2.85 8.65
N ALA A 98 -17.52 -1.59 8.38
CA ALA A 98 -18.24 -1.11 7.20
C ALA A 98 -17.36 -0.91 5.96
N TYR A 99 -16.15 -1.49 5.93
CA TYR A 99 -15.19 -1.40 4.82
C TYR A 99 -14.66 -0.01 4.51
N PHE A 100 -14.88 0.96 5.39
CA PHE A 100 -14.23 2.25 5.27
C PHE A 100 -12.81 2.16 5.86
N PRO A 101 -11.74 2.51 5.10
CA PRO A 101 -10.35 2.29 5.51
C PRO A 101 -9.87 3.36 6.51
N ALA A 102 -10.50 3.41 7.68
CA ALA A 102 -10.27 4.43 8.70
C ALA A 102 -8.82 4.45 9.21
N VAL A 103 -8.16 3.29 9.35
CA VAL A 103 -6.75 3.24 9.77
C VAL A 103 -5.85 3.93 8.73
N GLU A 104 -6.11 3.76 7.43
CA GLU A 104 -5.28 4.39 6.40
C GLU A 104 -5.50 5.90 6.31
N TYR A 105 -6.72 6.37 6.57
CA TYR A 105 -6.96 7.80 6.72
C TYR A 105 -6.32 8.37 7.98
N LEU A 106 -6.26 7.60 9.08
CA LEU A 106 -5.55 8.00 10.29
C LEU A 106 -4.04 8.12 10.05
N MET A 107 -3.44 7.17 9.32
CA MET A 107 -2.03 7.23 8.89
C MET A 107 -1.75 8.49 8.05
N ARG A 108 -2.63 8.79 7.07
CA ARG A 108 -2.50 10.00 6.23
C ARG A 108 -2.66 11.29 7.04
N ALA A 109 -3.62 11.32 7.96
CA ALA A 109 -3.79 12.44 8.88
C ALA A 109 -2.52 12.64 9.73
N PHE A 110 -1.88 11.56 10.19
CA PHE A 110 -0.61 11.65 10.90
C PHE A 110 0.48 12.32 10.06
N VAL A 111 0.69 11.89 8.80
CA VAL A 111 1.66 12.51 7.88
C VAL A 111 1.40 14.01 7.70
N ILE A 112 0.14 14.41 7.56
CA ILE A 112 -0.27 15.81 7.41
C ILE A 112 0.00 16.62 8.68
N LEU A 113 -0.29 16.04 9.85
CA LEU A 113 -0.18 16.74 11.14
C LEU A 113 1.24 16.76 11.70
N MET A 114 2.12 15.85 11.27
CA MET A 114 3.46 15.69 11.84
C MET A 114 4.29 17.00 11.83
N PRO A 115 4.32 17.81 10.75
CA PRO A 115 5.07 19.08 10.75
C PRO A 115 4.57 20.15 11.72
N PHE A 116 3.37 19.99 12.28
CA PHE A 116 2.79 20.91 13.26
C PHE A 116 3.10 20.51 14.72
N ARG A 117 3.73 19.35 14.93
CA ARG A 117 4.22 18.93 16.24
C ARG A 117 5.53 19.64 16.60
N ALA A 118 5.95 19.51 17.86
CA ALA A 118 7.23 20.02 18.34
C ALA A 118 8.37 19.49 17.44
N GLY A 119 9.26 20.39 16.99
CA GLY A 119 10.36 20.07 16.08
C GLY A 119 10.09 20.33 14.59
N GLY A 120 8.84 20.58 14.17
CA GLY A 120 8.53 20.90 12.77
C GLY A 120 8.91 22.33 12.36
N THR A 121 9.50 22.49 11.17
CA THR A 121 9.96 23.80 10.65
C THR A 121 8.83 24.62 10.02
N ALA A 122 8.98 25.95 9.97
CA ALA A 122 8.02 26.85 9.31
C ALA A 122 7.82 26.50 7.82
N SER A 123 8.90 26.14 7.13
CA SER A 123 8.84 25.70 5.72
C SER A 123 8.06 24.39 5.56
N ALA A 124 8.24 23.41 6.45
CA ALA A 124 7.50 22.15 6.41
C ALA A 124 6.00 22.37 6.64
N ARG A 125 5.62 23.23 7.59
CA ARG A 125 4.22 23.63 7.84
C ARG A 125 3.62 24.34 6.64
N LEU A 126 4.32 25.34 6.09
CA LEU A 126 3.88 26.10 4.92
C LEU A 126 3.65 25.17 3.73
N ARG A 127 4.53 24.19 3.49
CA ARG A 127 4.35 23.20 2.44
C ARG A 127 3.04 22.42 2.60
N ILE A 128 2.75 21.90 3.80
CA ILE A 128 1.51 21.16 4.05
C ILE A 128 0.30 22.05 3.83
N VAL A 129 0.31 23.29 4.34
CA VAL A 129 -0.77 24.26 4.14
C VAL A 129 -0.96 24.54 2.65
N ALA A 130 0.11 24.81 1.89
CA ALA A 130 0.03 25.09 0.46
C ALA A 130 -0.55 23.90 -0.33
N ILE A 131 -0.11 22.67 -0.02
CA ILE A 131 -0.66 21.45 -0.65
C ILE A 131 -2.14 21.30 -0.30
N ALA A 132 -2.51 21.47 0.97
CA ALA A 132 -3.89 21.36 1.42
C ALA A 132 -4.79 22.40 0.71
N LEU A 133 -4.37 23.66 0.66
CA LEU A 133 -5.09 24.73 -0.03
C LEU A 133 -5.28 24.42 -1.52
N LEU A 134 -4.21 24.00 -2.22
CA LEU A 134 -4.30 23.68 -3.65
C LEU A 134 -5.26 22.51 -3.89
N ARG A 135 -5.20 21.46 -3.07
CA ARG A 135 -6.10 20.30 -3.20
C ARG A 135 -7.54 20.66 -2.86
N LEU A 136 -7.77 21.43 -1.80
CA LEU A 136 -9.11 21.89 -1.41
C LEU A 136 -9.70 22.81 -2.48
N ALA A 137 -8.90 23.70 -3.07
CA ALA A 137 -9.32 24.53 -4.19
C ALA A 137 -9.71 23.68 -5.41
N ALA A 138 -8.90 22.69 -5.78
CA ALA A 138 -9.23 21.78 -6.88
C ALA A 138 -10.53 20.99 -6.62
N LEU A 139 -10.74 20.50 -5.39
CA LEU A 139 -11.98 19.81 -5.01
C LEU A 139 -13.19 20.74 -5.00
N ALA A 140 -13.02 21.99 -4.53
CA ALA A 140 -14.07 23.00 -4.55
C ALA A 140 -14.46 23.36 -5.99
N LEU A 141 -13.48 23.56 -6.89
CA LEU A 141 -13.73 23.78 -8.32
C LEU A 141 -14.46 22.58 -8.95
N LEU A 142 -14.09 21.35 -8.60
CA LEU A 142 -14.79 20.15 -9.04
C LEU A 142 -16.23 20.10 -8.50
N ALA A 143 -16.46 20.49 -7.24
CA ALA A 143 -17.77 20.54 -6.62
C ALA A 143 -18.69 21.57 -7.30
N ILE A 144 -18.15 22.77 -7.58
CA ILE A 144 -18.86 23.84 -8.28
C ILE A 144 -19.20 23.40 -9.71
N ALA A 145 -18.25 22.77 -10.42
CA ALA A 145 -18.48 22.28 -11.77
C ALA A 145 -19.48 21.11 -11.82
N SER A 146 -19.39 20.17 -10.87
CA SER A 146 -20.32 19.05 -10.76
C SER A 146 -20.22 18.36 -9.39
N PRO A 147 -21.23 18.52 -8.50
CA PRO A 147 -21.28 17.79 -7.23
C PRO A 147 -21.26 16.26 -7.43
N LYS A 148 -21.86 15.78 -8.52
CA LYS A 148 -21.81 14.36 -8.91
C LYS A 148 -20.39 13.89 -9.22
N ALA A 149 -19.59 14.72 -9.90
CA ALA A 149 -18.19 14.38 -10.18
C ALA A 149 -17.36 14.28 -8.90
N LEU A 150 -17.60 15.18 -7.92
CA LEU A 150 -16.98 15.11 -6.60
C LEU A 150 -17.34 13.81 -5.87
N LEU A 151 -18.63 13.46 -5.79
CA LEU A 151 -19.08 12.22 -5.14
C LEU A 151 -18.43 10.98 -5.78
N LEU A 152 -18.38 10.94 -7.12
CA LEU A 152 -17.72 9.86 -7.83
C LEU A 152 -16.21 9.86 -7.58
N TYR A 153 -15.56 11.01 -7.45
CA TYR A 153 -14.15 11.09 -7.09
C TYR A 153 -13.89 10.53 -5.68
N CYS A 154 -14.75 10.84 -4.70
CA CYS A 154 -14.67 10.26 -3.37
C CYS A 154 -14.81 8.72 -3.40
N LEU A 155 -15.77 8.20 -4.18
CA LEU A 155 -15.93 6.76 -4.38
C LEU A 155 -14.68 6.12 -5.02
N ALA A 156 -14.10 6.77 -6.04
CA ALA A 156 -12.87 6.32 -6.68
C ALA A 156 -11.70 6.22 -5.70
N VAL A 157 -11.54 7.22 -4.83
CA VAL A 157 -10.50 7.22 -3.79
C VAL A 157 -10.72 6.09 -2.78
N LEU A 158 -11.97 5.81 -2.39
CA LEU A 158 -12.29 4.71 -1.48
C LEU A 158 -11.96 3.34 -2.10
N ILE A 159 -12.33 3.13 -3.37
CA ILE A 159 -11.98 1.92 -4.12
C ILE A 159 -10.47 1.79 -4.24
N PHE A 160 -9.80 2.86 -4.66
CA PHE A 160 -8.34 2.93 -4.78
C PHE A 160 -7.62 2.54 -3.48
N ILE A 161 -7.98 3.16 -2.34
CA ILE A 161 -7.37 2.83 -1.04
C ILE A 161 -7.68 1.40 -0.65
N THR A 162 -8.88 0.90 -0.94
CA THR A 162 -9.25 -0.50 -0.63
C THR A 162 -8.41 -1.49 -1.43
N VAL A 163 -8.15 -1.22 -2.71
CA VAL A 163 -7.30 -2.05 -3.58
C VAL A 163 -5.86 -2.06 -3.07
N LEU A 164 -5.27 -0.89 -2.76
CA LEU A 164 -3.93 -0.84 -2.19
C LEU A 164 -3.85 -1.57 -0.85
N ARG A 165 -4.82 -1.32 0.03
CA ARG A 165 -4.88 -1.98 1.33
C ARG A 165 -4.97 -3.50 1.18
N PHE A 166 -5.73 -3.99 0.22
CA PHE A 166 -5.82 -5.42 -0.06
C PHE A 166 -4.48 -6.01 -0.47
N ALA A 167 -3.72 -5.36 -1.35
CA ALA A 167 -2.41 -5.87 -1.77
C ALA A 167 -1.40 -5.79 -0.60
N ASP A 168 -1.25 -4.60 -0.02
CA ASP A 168 -0.34 -4.36 1.11
C ASP A 168 -0.63 -5.28 2.31
N CYS A 169 -1.88 -5.72 2.49
CA CYS A 169 -2.27 -6.67 3.55
C CYS A 169 -1.49 -7.99 3.50
N PHE A 170 -1.17 -8.51 2.31
CA PHE A 170 -0.82 -9.92 2.13
C PHE A 170 0.54 -10.14 1.50
N GLN A 171 1.31 -9.09 1.31
CA GLN A 171 2.65 -9.16 0.75
C GLN A 171 3.67 -9.77 1.70
N HIS A 172 3.47 -9.63 3.01
CA HIS A 172 4.42 -10.10 4.02
C HIS A 172 3.78 -10.67 5.28
N THR A 173 4.59 -11.48 5.98
CA THR A 173 4.44 -11.80 7.40
C THR A 173 5.64 -11.29 8.21
N TYR A 174 6.19 -10.14 7.80
CA TYR A 174 7.29 -9.46 8.48
C TYR A 174 6.88 -8.91 9.85
N ASP A 175 7.89 -8.71 10.70
CA ASP A 175 7.72 -7.94 11.94
C ASP A 175 7.52 -6.46 11.60
N ALA A 176 6.65 -5.79 12.35
CA ALA A 176 6.29 -4.40 12.13
C ALA A 176 6.84 -3.49 13.23
N TYR A 177 7.61 -2.47 12.85
CA TYR A 177 8.28 -1.57 13.79
C TYR A 177 7.87 -0.12 13.56
N PRO A 178 7.21 0.55 14.52
CA PRO A 178 6.88 1.97 14.42
C PRO A 178 8.10 2.85 14.72
N ILE A 179 9.02 2.89 13.77
CA ILE A 179 10.25 3.65 13.85
C ILE A 179 10.14 4.88 12.96
N LEU A 180 10.03 6.03 13.62
CA LEU A 180 10.26 7.33 12.98
C LEU A 180 11.77 7.48 12.75
N ASP A 181 12.13 7.91 11.53
CA ASP A 181 13.48 8.25 11.07
C ASP A 181 14.44 7.06 10.85
N ASP A 182 15.71 7.36 10.60
CA ASP A 182 16.78 6.40 10.26
C ASP A 182 17.31 5.59 11.45
N ARG A 183 16.49 5.45 12.52
CA ARG A 183 16.86 4.60 13.64
C ARG A 183 16.91 3.14 13.16
N PRO A 184 17.99 2.40 13.52
CA PRO A 184 18.13 1.00 13.12
C PRO A 184 17.04 0.14 13.79
N LEU A 185 16.66 -0.94 13.13
CA LEU A 185 15.81 -1.95 13.74
C LEU A 185 16.52 -2.62 14.92
N PRO A 186 15.76 -3.13 15.91
CA PRO A 186 16.29 -4.05 16.89
C PRO A 186 16.99 -5.24 16.22
N GLN A 187 18.18 -5.60 16.71
CA GLN A 187 18.93 -6.79 16.28
C GLN A 187 18.44 -8.02 17.05
N ASP A 188 17.13 -8.21 17.10
CA ASP A 188 16.43 -9.25 17.87
C ASP A 188 16.22 -10.54 17.07
N LYS A 189 16.48 -10.51 15.76
CA LYS A 189 16.17 -11.60 14.83
C LYS A 189 17.09 -11.55 13.62
N ILE A 190 17.47 -12.73 13.12
CA ILE A 190 18.19 -12.87 11.85
C ILE A 190 17.17 -12.69 10.72
N ARG A 191 17.33 -11.61 9.94
CA ARG A 191 16.50 -11.27 8.79
C ARG A 191 17.30 -11.41 7.51
N ASP A 192 17.76 -12.62 7.22
CA ASP A 192 18.54 -12.94 6.03
C ASP A 192 17.64 -13.17 4.79
N ARG A 193 18.24 -13.65 3.70
CA ARG A 193 17.51 -13.90 2.44
C ARG A 193 16.45 -14.99 2.61
N ASP A 194 16.74 -16.03 3.38
CA ASP A 194 15.83 -17.16 3.58
C ASP A 194 14.62 -16.72 4.40
N TYR A 195 14.83 -15.91 5.43
CA TYR A 195 13.74 -15.23 6.14
C TYR A 195 12.90 -14.37 5.17
N GLY A 196 13.56 -13.56 4.34
CA GLY A 196 12.88 -12.73 3.34
C GLY A 196 11.97 -13.54 2.41
N GLN A 197 12.46 -14.67 1.90
CA GLN A 197 11.69 -15.53 1.00
C GLN A 197 10.57 -16.29 1.72
N ALA A 198 10.79 -16.75 2.95
CA ALA A 198 9.78 -17.44 3.73
C ALA A 198 8.60 -16.52 4.12
N HIS A 199 8.86 -15.23 4.30
CA HIS A 199 7.91 -14.23 4.82
C HIS A 199 7.42 -13.22 3.75
N THR A 200 7.70 -13.45 2.48
CA THR A 200 7.16 -12.66 1.35
C THR A 200 6.24 -13.52 0.52
N PHE A 201 5.14 -12.95 0.03
CA PHE A 201 4.11 -13.66 -0.73
C PHE A 201 3.78 -12.95 -2.03
N THR A 202 3.55 -13.73 -3.08
CA THR A 202 2.99 -13.28 -4.34
C THR A 202 1.47 -13.39 -4.24
N ASP A 203 0.79 -12.27 -4.21
CA ASP A 203 -0.67 -12.13 -4.12
C ASP A 203 -1.23 -11.70 -5.48
N VAL A 204 -1.54 -12.68 -6.34
CA VAL A 204 -1.94 -12.43 -7.75
C VAL A 204 -3.37 -12.87 -8.03
N ALA A 205 -4.03 -12.26 -9.00
CA ALA A 205 -5.32 -12.74 -9.48
C ALA A 205 -5.22 -14.15 -10.07
N GLY A 206 -4.08 -14.47 -10.68
CA GLY A 206 -3.72 -15.81 -11.12
C GLY A 206 -2.32 -15.86 -11.72
N VAL A 207 -1.78 -17.07 -11.87
CA VAL A 207 -0.41 -17.32 -12.36
C VAL A 207 -0.32 -17.81 -13.80
N SER A 208 -1.45 -18.16 -14.42
CA SER A 208 -1.50 -18.55 -15.83
C SER A 208 -1.44 -17.34 -16.76
N ASP A 209 -0.94 -17.53 -17.98
CA ASP A 209 -0.99 -16.52 -19.05
C ASP A 209 -2.39 -16.34 -19.68
N ALA A 210 -3.43 -16.92 -19.09
CA ALA A 210 -4.82 -16.65 -19.48
C ALA A 210 -5.08 -15.13 -19.44
N TRP A 211 -5.65 -14.60 -20.52
CA TRP A 211 -5.81 -13.15 -20.71
C TRP A 211 -6.53 -12.46 -19.53
N GLY A 212 -7.50 -13.13 -18.92
CA GLY A 212 -8.18 -12.63 -17.72
C GLY A 212 -7.24 -12.44 -16.52
N HIS A 213 -6.39 -13.43 -16.21
CA HIS A 213 -5.42 -13.32 -15.12
C HIS A 213 -4.35 -12.26 -15.42
N ALA A 214 -3.86 -12.21 -16.66
CA ALA A 214 -2.91 -11.19 -17.08
C ALA A 214 -3.48 -9.77 -16.90
N LEU A 215 -4.73 -9.53 -17.33
CA LEU A 215 -5.39 -8.23 -17.19
C LEU A 215 -5.68 -7.87 -15.72
N LEU A 216 -6.11 -8.83 -14.90
CA LEU A 216 -6.38 -8.57 -13.50
C LEU A 216 -5.10 -8.25 -12.71
N ASN A 217 -3.99 -8.93 -13.00
CA ASN A 217 -2.68 -8.60 -12.40
C ASN A 217 -2.18 -7.20 -12.79
N MET A 218 -2.65 -6.64 -13.92
CA MET A 218 -2.34 -5.25 -14.31
C MET A 218 -2.99 -4.20 -13.44
N VAL A 219 -4.05 -4.53 -12.68
CA VAL A 219 -4.72 -3.57 -11.81
C VAL A 219 -3.73 -2.91 -10.85
N TRP A 220 -2.74 -3.65 -10.37
CA TRP A 220 -1.62 -3.14 -9.57
C TRP A 220 -0.25 -3.26 -10.26
N LEU A 221 -0.21 -3.10 -11.59
CA LEU A 221 1.01 -3.17 -12.40
C LEU A 221 1.88 -4.40 -12.08
N ASN A 222 1.31 -5.62 -12.07
CA ASN A 222 2.05 -6.85 -11.73
C ASN A 222 2.78 -6.85 -10.37
N PHE A 223 2.62 -5.84 -9.52
CA PHE A 223 3.33 -5.76 -8.26
C PHE A 223 3.02 -6.93 -7.32
N GLY A 224 1.83 -7.51 -7.43
CA GLY A 224 1.47 -8.75 -6.72
C GLY A 224 2.37 -9.94 -7.03
N PHE A 225 3.20 -9.92 -8.09
CA PHE A 225 4.35 -10.84 -8.24
C PHE A 225 5.49 -10.48 -7.27
N HIS A 226 5.13 -10.29 -5.99
CA HIS A 226 5.93 -9.57 -5.02
C HIS A 226 7.18 -10.32 -4.54
N ASN A 227 7.15 -11.66 -4.42
CA ASN A 227 8.38 -12.43 -4.19
C ASN A 227 9.42 -12.23 -5.30
N ALA A 228 8.99 -12.22 -6.56
CA ALA A 228 9.90 -12.02 -7.68
C ALA A 228 10.47 -10.59 -7.67
N HIS A 229 9.63 -9.62 -7.28
CA HIS A 229 10.07 -8.26 -7.01
C HIS A 229 11.10 -8.20 -5.88
N HIS A 230 10.85 -8.82 -4.73
CA HIS A 230 11.80 -8.86 -3.61
C HIS A 230 13.13 -9.55 -3.95
N GLU A 231 13.09 -10.58 -4.79
CA GLU A 231 14.29 -11.26 -5.26
C GLU A 231 15.14 -10.35 -6.16
N ARG A 232 14.50 -9.55 -7.04
CA ARG A 232 15.20 -8.58 -7.87
C ARG A 232 14.37 -7.31 -8.08
N PRO A 233 14.48 -6.32 -7.17
CA PRO A 233 13.62 -5.12 -7.21
C PRO A 233 13.87 -4.19 -8.40
N THR A 234 14.89 -4.48 -9.20
CA THR A 234 15.23 -3.75 -10.43
C THR A 234 14.57 -4.33 -11.68
N VAL A 235 13.84 -5.44 -11.57
CA VAL A 235 13.02 -5.96 -12.66
C VAL A 235 11.78 -5.08 -12.79
N PRO A 236 11.56 -4.42 -13.95
CA PRO A 236 10.41 -3.55 -14.11
C PRO A 236 9.12 -4.37 -14.13
N TRP A 237 8.03 -3.75 -13.67
CA TRP A 237 6.72 -4.37 -13.52
C TRP A 237 6.25 -5.27 -14.67
N HIS A 238 6.43 -4.84 -15.93
CA HIS A 238 5.97 -5.57 -17.12
C HIS A 238 6.72 -6.89 -17.36
N ARG A 239 7.90 -7.09 -16.73
CA ARG A 239 8.71 -8.31 -16.82
C ARG A 239 8.58 -9.21 -15.60
N LEU A 240 7.98 -8.74 -14.51
CA LEU A 240 7.80 -9.52 -13.28
C LEU A 240 7.10 -10.87 -13.51
N PRO A 241 6.03 -11.01 -14.33
CA PRO A 241 5.38 -12.31 -14.52
C PRO A 241 6.32 -13.35 -15.14
N ALA A 242 7.10 -12.94 -16.15
CA ALA A 242 8.06 -13.81 -16.81
C ALA A 242 9.19 -14.20 -15.86
N TYR A 243 9.70 -13.25 -15.07
CA TYR A 243 10.74 -13.51 -14.08
C TYR A 243 10.25 -14.40 -12.94
N HIS A 244 9.04 -14.18 -12.44
CA HIS A 244 8.39 -15.00 -11.42
C HIS A 244 8.35 -16.47 -11.81
N ARG A 245 8.00 -16.78 -13.07
CA ARG A 245 7.98 -18.16 -13.57
C ARG A 245 9.35 -18.85 -13.58
N THR A 246 10.45 -18.10 -13.57
CA THR A 246 11.80 -18.69 -13.45
C THR A 246 12.17 -19.04 -12.01
N LEU A 247 11.45 -18.49 -11.03
CA LEU A 247 11.74 -18.61 -9.61
C LEU A 247 10.76 -19.52 -8.89
N TYR A 248 9.47 -19.38 -9.21
CA TYR A 248 8.38 -20.01 -8.48
C TYR A 248 7.54 -20.86 -9.40
N ARG A 249 7.21 -22.05 -8.91
CA ARG A 249 6.18 -22.88 -9.49
C ARG A 249 4.80 -22.35 -9.10
N PRO A 250 3.75 -22.59 -9.91
CA PRO A 250 2.38 -22.24 -9.56
C PRO A 250 1.89 -22.81 -8.21
N ASP A 251 2.42 -23.96 -7.80
CA ASP A 251 2.08 -24.69 -6.57
C ASP A 251 2.98 -24.31 -5.36
N HIS A 252 3.77 -23.26 -5.48
CA HIS A 252 4.66 -22.81 -4.40
C HIS A 252 3.85 -22.19 -3.25
N ALA A 253 4.25 -22.45 -2.00
CA ALA A 253 3.48 -22.03 -0.82
C ALA A 253 3.31 -20.50 -0.74
N GLN A 254 4.30 -19.73 -1.20
CA GLN A 254 4.28 -18.26 -1.22
C GLN A 254 3.45 -17.66 -2.37
N VAL A 255 2.97 -18.48 -3.32
CA VAL A 255 2.08 -18.04 -4.40
C VAL A 255 0.63 -18.21 -3.92
N ILE A 256 -0.04 -17.10 -3.66
CA ILE A 256 -1.42 -17.08 -3.15
C ILE A 256 -2.29 -16.29 -4.13
N THR A 257 -3.45 -16.83 -4.44
CA THR A 257 -4.40 -16.13 -5.31
C THR A 257 -5.25 -15.13 -4.53
N VAL A 258 -5.71 -14.08 -5.21
CA VAL A 258 -6.72 -13.16 -4.68
C VAL A 258 -7.94 -13.92 -4.16
N GLY A 259 -8.37 -14.97 -4.87
CA GLY A 259 -9.49 -15.82 -4.47
C GLY A 259 -9.31 -16.43 -3.07
N GLU A 260 -8.12 -16.95 -2.76
CA GLU A 260 -7.78 -17.47 -1.44
C GLU A 260 -7.75 -16.36 -0.37
N LEU A 261 -7.31 -15.15 -0.72
CA LEU A 261 -7.11 -14.04 0.21
C LEU A 261 -8.39 -13.24 0.52
N LEU A 262 -9.40 -13.27 -0.34
CA LEU A 262 -10.65 -12.51 -0.17
C LEU A 262 -11.37 -12.87 1.13
N HIS A 263 -11.42 -14.16 1.48
CA HIS A 263 -12.02 -14.61 2.74
C HIS A 263 -11.25 -14.03 3.94
N SER A 264 -9.92 -14.16 3.95
CA SER A 264 -9.06 -13.64 5.01
C SER A 264 -9.15 -12.13 5.14
N PHE A 265 -9.25 -11.40 4.04
CA PHE A 265 -9.43 -9.95 4.04
C PHE A 265 -10.73 -9.56 4.73
N HIS A 266 -11.83 -10.23 4.38
CA HIS A 266 -13.13 -10.01 5.00
C HIS A 266 -13.14 -10.41 6.48
N ALA A 267 -12.83 -11.67 6.78
CA ALA A 267 -12.97 -12.26 8.11
C ALA A 267 -12.08 -11.56 9.14
N ASN A 268 -10.87 -11.14 8.74
CA ASN A 268 -9.91 -10.53 9.66
C ASN A 268 -9.94 -8.99 9.69
N ARG A 269 -10.83 -8.30 8.96
CA ARG A 269 -10.80 -6.82 8.83
C ARG A 269 -10.74 -6.05 10.15
N ILE A 270 -11.45 -6.51 11.19
CA ILE A 270 -11.40 -5.90 12.52
C ILE A 270 -10.24 -6.45 13.36
N ARG A 271 -10.03 -7.76 13.31
CA ARG A 271 -8.96 -8.44 14.07
C ARG A 271 -7.59 -7.83 13.75
N ARG A 272 -7.35 -7.55 12.47
CA ARG A 272 -6.12 -6.98 11.92
C ARG A 272 -5.69 -5.68 12.60
N ILE A 273 -6.64 -4.83 13.00
CA ILE A 273 -6.36 -3.53 13.65
C ILE A 273 -5.55 -3.71 14.95
N PHE A 274 -5.77 -4.81 15.67
CA PHE A 274 -5.18 -5.06 16.99
C PHE A 274 -4.32 -6.32 17.05
N ALA A 275 -4.11 -7.01 15.94
CA ALA A 275 -3.29 -8.21 15.87
C ALA A 275 -1.83 -7.90 16.28
N GLN A 276 -1.16 -8.88 16.88
CA GLN A 276 0.26 -8.76 17.28
C GLN A 276 1.19 -9.05 16.10
N ASP A 277 0.75 -9.93 15.21
CA ASP A 277 1.45 -10.36 14.01
C ASP A 277 0.47 -10.39 12.83
N TYR A 278 1.00 -10.62 11.64
CA TYR A 278 0.21 -10.77 10.42
C TYR A 278 -0.32 -12.20 10.24
N GLY A 279 -0.13 -13.08 11.22
CA GLY A 279 -0.51 -14.46 11.15
C GLY A 279 0.39 -15.29 10.24
N GLN A 280 -0.16 -16.38 9.71
CA GLN A 280 0.59 -17.38 8.96
C GLN A 280 -0.22 -18.00 7.83
N VAL A 281 0.48 -18.44 6.80
CA VAL A 281 -0.08 -19.12 5.64
C VAL A 281 0.21 -20.61 5.77
N GLY A 282 -0.82 -21.45 5.59
CA GLY A 282 -0.68 -22.90 5.58
C GLY A 282 -0.02 -23.43 4.29
N PRO A 283 0.40 -24.70 4.27
CA PRO A 283 0.96 -25.34 3.09
C PRO A 283 0.04 -25.26 1.88
N PHE A 284 0.62 -25.22 0.68
CA PHE A 284 -0.14 -25.29 -0.57
C PHE A 284 -1.07 -26.52 -0.58
N GLY A 285 -2.26 -26.38 -1.16
CA GLY A 285 -3.27 -27.44 -1.21
C GLY A 285 -4.06 -27.68 0.08
N THR A 286 -3.71 -27.02 1.20
CA THR A 286 -4.50 -27.10 2.43
C THR A 286 -5.78 -26.24 2.29
N PRO A 287 -6.99 -26.79 2.52
CA PRO A 287 -8.21 -25.99 2.55
C PRO A 287 -8.11 -24.84 3.57
N GLY A 288 -8.49 -23.63 3.17
CA GLY A 288 -8.43 -22.46 4.06
C GLY A 288 -7.03 -22.06 4.48
N ARG A 289 -5.98 -22.39 3.71
CA ARG A 289 -4.58 -22.10 4.09
C ARG A 289 -4.30 -20.62 4.39
N ALA A 290 -5.07 -19.71 3.81
CA ALA A 290 -4.95 -18.28 4.05
C ALA A 290 -5.77 -17.79 5.27
N ASP A 291 -6.63 -18.59 5.89
CA ASP A 291 -7.59 -18.11 6.92
C ASP A 291 -6.90 -17.52 8.15
N ARG A 292 -5.71 -18.04 8.48
CA ARG A 292 -4.85 -17.52 9.55
C ARG A 292 -3.87 -16.46 9.08
N PHE A 293 -3.86 -16.09 7.80
CA PHE A 293 -3.13 -14.94 7.29
C PHE A 293 -3.93 -13.68 7.64
N VAL A 294 -3.70 -13.16 8.84
CA VAL A 294 -4.38 -11.97 9.34
C VAL A 294 -4.02 -10.76 8.51
N GLY A 295 -2.77 -10.67 8.07
CA GLY A 295 -2.17 -9.64 7.20
C GLY A 295 -1.91 -8.29 7.87
N ALA A 296 -1.24 -7.40 7.15
CA ALA A 296 -0.78 -6.10 7.64
C ALA A 296 -1.84 -5.00 7.61
N VAL A 297 -1.69 -3.98 8.47
CA VAL A 297 -2.51 -2.74 8.50
C VAL A 297 -1.63 -1.54 8.80
N GLY A 298 -1.90 -0.38 8.20
CA GLY A 298 -1.10 0.83 8.44
C GLY A 298 0.29 0.81 7.79
N VAL A 299 0.55 -0.13 6.88
CA VAL A 299 1.84 -0.30 6.20
C VAL A 299 1.97 0.51 4.91
N SER A 300 0.91 1.22 4.50
CA SER A 300 0.83 1.85 3.17
C SER A 300 2.12 2.52 2.70
N PHE A 301 2.57 2.10 1.52
CA PHE A 301 3.71 2.71 0.82
C PHE A 301 3.48 4.21 0.53
N LEU A 302 2.24 4.69 0.54
CA LEU A 302 1.87 6.09 0.26
C LEU A 302 1.97 7.03 1.47
N THR A 303 2.46 6.53 2.61
CA THR A 303 2.63 7.32 3.83
C THR A 303 4.05 7.18 4.36
N ALA A 304 4.78 8.29 4.45
CA ALA A 304 6.12 8.38 5.00
C ALA A 304 6.34 9.79 5.56
N VAL A 305 7.32 9.92 6.46
CA VAL A 305 7.76 11.16 7.09
C VAL A 305 9.28 11.24 7.10
#